data_AF-A0A355QGZ1-F1
#
_entry.id   AF-A0A355QGZ1-F1
#
_cell.length_a   1.000
_cell.length_b   1.000
_cell.length_c   1.000
_cell.angle_alpha   90.00
_cell.angle_beta   90.00
_cell.angle_gamma   90.00
#
_symmetry.space_group_name_H-M   'P 1'
#
loop_
_entity.id
_entity.type
_entity.pdbx_description
1 polymer ?
#
loop_
_entity_poly.entity_id
_entity_poly.type
_entity_poly.pdbx_seq_one_letter_code
_entity_poly.pdbx_strand_id
1 'polypeptide(L)'
;MGLITGSLRPNDQKQDVDNTVPKNIRVYELARELGMENKEVLDLCEILGIGVKSHSSGIVEAQGDRVRRRAAKDGLIREVVPEPEPEP
;
A
#
# COMPACT_ATOMS: atom_id res chain seq x y z
N MET A 1 -33.82 53.37 -5.59
CA MET A 1 -32.94 52.58 -4.71
C MET A 1 -33.30 51.12 -4.90
N GLY A 2 -32.43 50.18 -5.27
CA GLY A 2 -30.98 50.11 -5.14
C GLY A 2 -30.65 48.76 -4.51
N LEU A 3 -30.42 47.76 -5.36
CA LEU A 3 -29.52 46.60 -5.20
C LEU A 3 -29.87 45.49 -4.18
N ILE A 4 -30.18 44.32 -4.77
CA ILE A 4 -29.67 42.97 -4.46
C ILE A 4 -28.87 42.79 -3.15
N THR A 5 -29.40 41.97 -2.25
CA THR A 5 -28.55 41.19 -1.33
C THR A 5 -28.80 39.72 -1.56
N GLY A 6 -28.12 39.18 -2.57
CA GLY A 6 -27.82 37.76 -2.58
C GLY A 6 -26.88 37.45 -1.42
N SER A 7 -27.19 36.39 -0.69
CA SER A 7 -26.14 35.52 -0.18
C SER A 7 -26.72 34.13 -0.05
N LEU A 8 -26.56 33.42 -1.17
CA LEU A 8 -26.42 31.98 -1.26
C LEU A 8 -25.83 31.45 0.05
N ARG A 9 -26.56 30.61 0.78
CA ARG A 9 -25.97 29.88 1.90
C ARG A 9 -24.94 28.92 1.30
N PRO A 10 -23.65 29.01 1.63
CA PRO A 10 -22.69 28.03 1.18
C PRO A 10 -23.05 26.71 1.86
N ASN A 11 -23.45 25.73 1.05
CA ASN A 11 -23.49 24.34 1.47
C ASN A 11 -22.02 23.86 1.51
N ASP A 12 -21.29 24.28 2.54
CA ASP A 12 -19.85 24.06 2.71
C ASP A 12 -19.60 23.34 4.03
N GLN A 13 -20.19 22.15 4.15
CA GLN A 13 -19.64 21.12 5.03
C GLN A 13 -19.15 19.98 4.15
N LYS A 14 -18.04 20.27 3.45
CA LYS A 14 -16.82 19.49 3.51
C LYS A 14 -17.07 17.98 3.64
N GLN A 15 -17.33 17.35 2.50
CA GLN A 15 -17.00 15.94 2.31
C GLN A 15 -15.47 15.80 2.29
N ASP A 16 -14.83 15.94 3.43
CA ASP A 16 -13.40 15.66 3.59
C ASP A 16 -13.18 14.91 4.91
N VAL A 17 -14.00 13.91 5.19
CA VAL A 17 -13.56 12.80 6.04
C VAL A 17 -13.13 11.69 5.10
N ASP A 18 -12.06 11.96 4.34
CA ASP A 18 -11.29 10.91 3.71
C ASP A 18 -10.94 9.91 4.80
N ASN A 19 -11.64 8.79 4.71
CA ASN A 19 -11.58 7.62 5.55
C ASN A 19 -10.15 7.43 6.09
N THR A 20 -9.90 7.80 7.36
CA THR A 20 -8.64 7.60 8.08
C THR A 20 -8.37 6.11 8.36
N VAL A 21 -8.79 5.23 7.46
CA VAL A 21 -8.30 3.85 7.45
C VAL A 21 -6.96 3.89 6.74
N PRO A 22 -5.89 3.48 7.43
CA PRO A 22 -4.63 3.32 6.76
C PRO A 22 -4.81 2.30 5.62
N LYS A 23 -4.36 2.66 4.42
CA LYS A 23 -4.45 1.76 3.27
C LYS A 23 -3.68 0.49 3.61
N ASN A 24 -4.35 -0.64 3.48
CA ASN A 24 -3.74 -1.94 3.69
C ASN A 24 -3.30 -2.46 2.33
N ILE A 25 -1.99 -2.59 2.14
CA ILE A 25 -1.38 -3.22 0.96
C ILE A 25 -1.21 -4.70 1.24
N ARG A 26 -1.45 -5.56 0.26
CA ARG A 26 -1.18 -6.99 0.43
C ARG A 26 0.26 -7.33 0.10
N VAL A 27 0.81 -8.36 0.74
CA VAL A 27 2.21 -8.76 0.56
C VAL A 27 2.53 -9.11 -0.91
N TYR A 28 1.64 -9.81 -1.62
CA TYR A 28 1.86 -10.12 -3.05
C TYR A 28 1.84 -8.88 -3.95
N GLU A 29 1.12 -7.82 -3.56
CA GLU A 29 1.08 -6.56 -4.33
C GLU A 29 2.42 -5.84 -4.14
N LEU A 30 2.90 -5.80 -2.90
CA LEU A 30 4.20 -5.25 -2.58
C LEU A 30 5.34 -6.00 -3.28
N ALA A 31 5.27 -7.33 -3.36
CA ALA A 31 6.25 -8.15 -4.08
C ALA A 31 6.26 -7.83 -5.59
N ARG A 32 5.08 -7.69 -6.21
CA ARG A 32 4.97 -7.29 -7.62
C ARG A 32 5.49 -5.87 -7.88
N GLU A 33 5.23 -4.93 -6.97
CA GLU A 33 5.74 -3.56 -7.07
C GLU A 33 7.26 -3.50 -6.99
N LEU A 34 7.86 -4.30 -6.10
CA LEU A 34 9.31 -4.35 -5.87
C LEU A 34 10.04 -5.30 -6.83
N GLY A 35 9.29 -6.08 -7.60
CA GLY A 35 9.79 -7.15 -8.45
C GLY A 35 10.53 -8.26 -7.73
N MET A 36 10.08 -8.56 -6.51
CA MET A 36 10.65 -9.57 -5.63
C MET A 36 9.80 -10.84 -5.60
N GLU A 37 10.39 -11.95 -5.17
CA GLU A 37 9.62 -13.15 -4.90
C GLU A 37 8.72 -12.96 -3.66
N ASN A 38 7.50 -13.49 -3.69
CA ASN A 38 6.59 -13.44 -2.54
C ASN A 38 7.25 -13.99 -1.25
N LYS A 39 8.11 -15.01 -1.39
CA LYS A 39 8.86 -15.60 -0.27
C LYS A 39 9.88 -14.63 0.33
N GLU A 40 10.62 -13.91 -0.51
CA GLU A 40 11.57 -12.90 -0.03
C GLU A 40 10.87 -11.77 0.73
N VAL A 41 9.70 -11.32 0.25
CA VAL A 41 8.92 -10.30 0.95
C VAL A 41 8.36 -10.83 2.27
N LEU A 42 7.95 -12.11 2.33
CA LEU A 42 7.53 -12.76 3.57
C LEU A 42 8.69 -12.83 4.58
N ASP A 43 9.87 -13.28 4.16
CA ASP A 43 11.07 -13.32 5.00
C ASP A 43 11.43 -11.92 5.53
N LEU A 44 11.33 -10.88 4.69
CA LEU A 44 11.53 -9.49 5.11
C LEU A 44 10.48 -9.03 6.13
N CYS A 45 9.22 -9.44 5.96
CA CYS A 45 8.16 -9.14 6.92
C CYS A 45 8.42 -9.85 8.25
N GLU A 46 8.87 -11.10 8.25
CA GLU A 46 9.23 -11.86 9.45
C GLU A 46 10.39 -11.21 10.20
N ILE A 47 11.46 -10.82 9.49
CA ILE A 47 12.62 -10.12 10.07
C ILE A 47 12.21 -8.78 10.70
N LEU A 48 11.26 -8.06 10.09
CA LEU A 48 10.72 -6.81 10.61
C LEU A 48 9.68 -7.01 11.73
N GLY A 49 9.36 -8.26 12.09
CA GLY A 49 8.37 -8.59 13.11
C GLY A 49 6.93 -8.25 12.70
N ILE A 50 6.64 -8.24 11.40
CA ILE A 50 5.31 -8.01 10.85
C ILE A 50 4.59 -9.37 10.83
N GLY A 51 3.48 -9.49 11.56
CA GLY A 51 2.74 -10.75 11.72
C GLY A 51 1.96 -11.21 10.49
N VAL A 52 2.63 -11.40 9.36
CA VAL A 52 2.06 -11.98 8.13
C VAL A 52 2.12 -13.50 8.20
N LYS A 53 1.06 -14.17 7.74
CA LYS A 53 0.98 -15.65 7.73
C LYS A 53 1.09 -16.23 6.33
N SER A 54 0.83 -15.39 5.32
CA SER A 54 0.80 -15.77 3.92
C SER A 54 0.87 -14.50 3.06
N HIS A 55 1.22 -14.65 1.79
CA HIS A 55 1.34 -13.56 0.80
C HIS A 55 0.01 -12.82 0.54
N SER A 56 -1.13 -13.40 0.93
CA SER A 56 -2.45 -12.74 0.91
C SER A 56 -2.71 -11.83 2.12
N SER A 57 -1.85 -11.84 3.13
CA SER A 57 -2.01 -11.02 4.34
C SER A 57 -1.94 -9.54 3.99
N GLY A 58 -2.87 -8.76 4.52
CA GLY A 58 -2.84 -7.31 4.45
C GLY A 58 -1.87 -6.75 5.49
N ILE A 59 -0.99 -5.86 5.06
CA ILE A 59 -0.08 -5.09 5.90
C ILE A 59 -0.40 -3.61 5.74
N VAL A 60 -0.10 -2.83 6.77
CA VAL A 60 -0.34 -1.39 6.72
C VAL A 60 0.68 -0.73 5.79
N GLU A 61 0.29 0.30 5.05
CA GLU A 61 1.20 1.04 4.14
C GLU A 61 2.50 1.48 4.82
N ALA A 62 2.45 1.93 6.08
CA ALA A 62 3.64 2.25 6.88
C ALA A 62 4.58 1.06 7.12
N GLN A 63 4.04 -0.16 7.23
CA GLN A 63 4.85 -1.38 7.31
C GLN A 63 5.43 -1.74 5.94
N GLY A 64 4.63 -1.59 4.87
CA GLY A 64 5.08 -1.74 3.48
C GLY A 64 6.27 -0.83 3.17
N ASP A 65 6.22 0.44 3.58
CA ASP A 65 7.34 1.38 3.40
C ASP A 65 8.62 0.93 4.10
N ARG A 66 8.52 0.30 5.28
CA ARG A 66 9.69 -0.29 5.93
C ARG A 66 10.28 -1.45 5.13
N VAL A 67 9.41 -2.31 4.58
CA VAL A 67 9.82 -3.41 3.70
C VAL A 67 10.46 -2.85 2.42
N ARG A 68 9.88 -1.84 1.77
CA ARG A 68 10.47 -1.17 0.58
C ARG A 68 11.87 -0.65 0.85
N ARG A 69 12.06 0.05 1.98
CA ARG A 69 13.38 0.56 2.39
C ARG A 69 14.38 -0.57 2.69
N ARG A 70 13.91 -1.70 3.23
CA ARG A 70 14.76 -2.86 3.52
C ARG A 70 15.15 -3.59 2.24
N ALA A 71 14.19 -3.85 1.36
CA ALA A 71 14.41 -4.41 0.03
C ALA A 71 15.42 -3.59 -0.79
N ALA A 72 15.31 -2.25 -0.74
CA ALA A 72 16.27 -1.35 -1.36
C ALA A 72 17.68 -1.46 -0.75
N LYS A 73 17.78 -1.62 0.58
CA LYS A 73 19.06 -1.83 1.26
C LYS A 73 19.72 -3.16 0.91
N ASP A 74 18.91 -4.19 0.74
CA ASP A 74 19.40 -5.54 0.46
C ASP A 74 19.71 -5.74 -1.04
N GLY A 75 19.43 -4.71 -1.88
CA GLY A 75 19.67 -4.77 -3.32
C GLY A 75 18.82 -5.83 -4.03
N LEU A 76 17.73 -6.25 -3.39
CA LEU A 76 16.87 -7.36 -3.85
C LEU A 76 15.82 -6.90 -4.87
N ILE A 77 15.74 -5.61 -5.17
CA ILE A 77 14.87 -5.06 -6.21
C ILE A 77 15.37 -5.61 -7.56
N ARG A 78 14.65 -6.59 -8.12
CA ARG A 78 14.93 -7.19 -9.41
C ARG A 78 13.85 -6.81 -10.42
N GLU A 79 14.21 -6.70 -11.70
CA GLU A 79 13.22 -6.72 -12.78
C GLU A 79 12.55 -8.10 -12.78
N VAL A 80 11.23 -8.11 -12.61
CA VAL A 80 10.39 -9.32 -12.55
C VAL A 80 10.65 -10.19 -13.78
N VAL A 81 11.30 -11.33 -13.58
CA VAL A 81 11.17 -12.46 -14.52
C VAL A 81 9.87 -13.16 -14.12
N PRO A 82 8.82 -13.16 -14.94
CA PRO A 82 7.57 -13.82 -14.60
C PRO A 82 7.82 -15.32 -14.50
N GLU A 83 7.72 -15.86 -13.29
CA GLU A 83 7.78 -17.29 -13.07
C GLU A 83 6.52 -17.94 -13.67
N PRO A 84 6.67 -18.98 -14.52
CA PRO A 84 5.56 -19.58 -15.26
C PRO A 84 4.55 -20.21 -14.32
N GLU A 85 3.27 -20.06 -14.66
CA GLU A 85 2.12 -20.57 -13.91
C GLU A 85 2.28 -22.07 -13.59
N PRO A 86 1.95 -22.53 -12.36
CA PRO A 86 1.96 -23.95 -12.05
C PRO A 86 0.87 -24.64 -12.87
N GLU A 87 1.27 -25.47 -13.83
CA GLU A 87 0.35 -26.33 -14.57
C GLU A 87 -0.36 -27.30 -13.59
N PRO A 88 -1.70 -27.49 -13.73
CA PRO A 88 -2.53 -28.25 -12.80
C PRO A 88 -2.33 -29.77 -12.86
#